data_AF-A0A0G1QKA9-F1
#
_entry.id   AF-A0A0G1QKA9-F1
#
_cell.length_a   1.000
_cell.length_b   1.000
_cell.length_c   1.000
_cell.angle_alpha   90.00
_cell.angle_beta   90.00
_cell.angle_gamma   90.00
#
_symmetry.space_group_name_H-M   'P 1'
#
loop_
_entity.id
_entity.type
_entity.pdbx_description
1 polymer ?
#
loop_
_entity_poly.entity_id
_entity_poly.type
_entity_poly.pdbx_seq_one_letter_code
_entity_poly.pdbx_strand_id
1 'polypeptide(L)'
;MKSWLKVIFWVPSAVLCLVIFLQVYTKLGRTQGVQGLLRQEINTVKNEPIVFAALPRAAFEIKTALASEDARPLVIDHYFTHYASPMAGLGQYIVDVADHYKVDPYLIVAIAQQESNLGKIMPDNCHNAWGWGIHSAGTLCFDSWKEGITTFTSGLADKYLAYGLRTPEEIMTKYNSTSPGGAWAEGVTQFLEALQTGDW
;
A
#
# COMPACT_ATOMS: atom_id res chain seq x y z
N MET A 1 35.63 -35.22 26.37
CA MET A 1 34.79 -34.45 27.32
C MET A 1 34.47 -33.01 26.88
N LYS A 2 35.31 -32.30 26.09
CA LYS A 2 35.06 -30.90 25.65
C LYS A 2 33.87 -30.67 24.68
N SER A 3 33.34 -31.71 24.04
CA SER A 3 32.21 -31.58 23.08
C SER A 3 30.84 -31.42 23.77
N TRP A 4 30.64 -32.11 24.90
CA TRP A 4 29.35 -32.17 25.60
C TRP A 4 28.95 -30.84 26.25
N LEU A 5 29.93 -30.04 26.67
CA LEU A 5 29.72 -28.69 27.19
C LEU A 5 29.12 -27.73 26.14
N LYS A 6 29.47 -27.89 24.86
CA LYS A 6 28.91 -27.06 23.78
C LYS A 6 27.44 -27.38 23.54
N VAL A 7 27.06 -28.65 23.63
CA VAL A 7 25.66 -29.10 23.44
C VAL A 7 24.79 -28.62 24.61
N ILE A 8 25.28 -28.71 25.84
CA ILE A 8 24.56 -28.27 27.05
C ILE A 8 24.28 -26.76 27.01
N PHE A 9 25.16 -25.94 26.42
CA PHE A 9 24.94 -24.49 26.30
C PHE A 9 24.16 -24.09 25.04
N TRP A 10 24.33 -24.80 23.93
CA TRP A 10 23.72 -24.42 22.66
C TRP A 10 22.21 -24.74 22.61
N VAL A 11 21.80 -25.88 23.17
CA VAL A 11 20.38 -26.30 23.12
C VAL A 11 19.45 -25.34 23.89
N PRO A 12 19.75 -24.92 25.14
CA PRO A 12 18.89 -23.96 25.85
C PRO A 12 18.84 -22.59 25.18
N SER A 13 19.95 -22.13 24.60
CA SER A 13 20.02 -20.87 23.87
C SER A 13 19.15 -20.88 22.62
N ALA A 14 19.20 -21.97 21.84
CA ALA A 14 18.36 -22.13 20.65
C ALA A 14 16.87 -22.18 21.00
N VAL A 15 16.50 -22.87 22.08
CA VAL A 15 15.11 -22.91 22.57
C VAL A 15 14.63 -21.53 23.02
N LEU A 16 15.46 -20.78 23.73
CA LEU A 16 15.13 -19.41 24.16
C LEU A 16 14.89 -18.48 22.96
N CYS A 17 15.76 -18.53 21.94
CA CYS A 17 15.58 -17.76 20.71
C CYS A 17 14.28 -18.14 19.97
N LEU A 18 13.94 -19.43 19.90
CA LEU A 18 12.71 -19.90 19.28
C LEU A 18 11.46 -19.36 19.99
N VAL A 19 11.46 -19.37 21.33
CA VAL A 19 10.35 -18.85 22.14
C VAL A 19 10.17 -17.35 21.93
N ILE A 20 11.26 -16.58 21.93
CA ILE A 20 11.23 -15.13 21.66
C ILE A 20 10.66 -14.88 20.25
N PHE A 21 11.12 -15.61 19.24
CA PHE A 21 10.63 -15.48 17.87
C PHE A 21 9.13 -15.75 17.76
N LEU A 22 8.62 -16.80 18.42
CA LEU A 22 7.19 -17.10 18.47
C LEU A 22 6.38 -16.00 19.17
N GLN A 23 6.90 -15.43 20.26
CA GLN A 23 6.23 -14.32 20.96
C GLN A 23 6.19 -13.05 20.11
N VAL A 24 7.25 -12.73 19.37
CA VAL A 24 7.28 -11.59 18.45
C VAL A 24 6.31 -11.82 17.28
N TYR A 25 6.29 -13.02 16.70
CA TYR A 25 5.37 -13.38 15.61
C TYR A 25 3.90 -13.20 15.99
N THR A 26 3.51 -13.66 17.19
CA THR A 26 2.12 -13.51 17.67
C THR A 26 1.73 -12.06 17.99
N LYS A 27 2.70 -11.18 18.25
CA LYS A 27 2.45 -9.75 18.43
C LYS A 27 2.39 -9.01 17.09
N LEU A 28 3.24 -9.36 16.12
CA LEU A 28 3.23 -8.77 14.77
C LEU A 28 1.89 -9.01 14.07
N GLY A 29 1.30 -10.20 14.20
CA GLY A 29 -0.01 -10.52 13.59
C GLY A 29 -1.21 -9.80 14.21
N ARG A 30 -1.02 -9.01 15.28
CA ARG A 30 -2.10 -8.36 16.04
C ARG A 30 -2.16 -6.85 15.86
N THR A 31 -1.22 -6.26 15.15
CA THR A 31 -1.14 -4.83 14.88
C THR A 31 -0.96 -4.60 13.39
N GLN A 32 -2.05 -4.29 12.69
CA GLN A 32 -2.17 -3.25 11.65
C GLN A 32 -3.37 -3.53 10.71
N GLY A 33 -4.08 -2.47 10.30
CA GLY A 33 -4.93 -2.45 9.11
C GLY A 33 -6.44 -2.29 9.31
N VAL A 34 -7.12 -3.15 10.08
CA VAL A 34 -8.59 -3.31 9.91
C VAL A 34 -9.43 -2.66 11.03
N GLN A 35 -8.88 -2.42 12.22
CA GLN A 35 -9.65 -1.94 13.37
C GLN A 35 -10.11 -0.47 13.27
N GLY A 36 -9.37 0.38 12.53
CA GLY A 36 -9.69 1.80 12.38
C GLY A 36 -10.96 2.04 11.55
N LEU A 37 -11.04 1.42 10.38
CA LEU A 37 -12.17 1.54 9.44
C LEU A 37 -13.46 0.94 10.02
N LEU A 38 -13.37 -0.22 10.67
CA LEU A 38 -14.53 -0.86 11.31
C LEU A 38 -15.14 0.00 12.44
N ARG A 39 -14.35 0.84 13.11
CA ARG A 39 -14.83 1.61 14.26
C ARG A 39 -15.68 2.82 13.87
N GLN A 40 -15.48 3.39 12.68
CA GLN A 40 -16.34 4.47 12.19
C GLN A 40 -17.74 3.96 11.83
N GLU A 41 -17.83 2.83 11.12
CA GLU A 41 -19.11 2.24 10.68
C GLU A 41 -19.98 1.73 11.85
N ILE A 42 -19.37 1.20 12.92
CA ILE A 42 -20.13 0.66 14.08
C ILE A 42 -20.84 1.76 14.88
N ASN A 43 -20.34 3.00 14.86
CA ASN A 43 -20.98 4.09 15.62
C ASN A 43 -22.28 4.56 14.96
N THR A 44 -22.42 4.44 13.65
CA THR A 44 -23.62 4.77 12.88
C THR A 44 -24.74 3.74 13.13
N VAL A 45 -24.38 2.47 13.31
CA VAL A 45 -25.33 1.35 13.53
C VAL A 45 -25.92 1.33 14.96
N LYS A 46 -25.24 1.96 15.94
CA LYS A 46 -25.66 1.94 17.35
C LYS A 46 -26.97 2.67 17.66
N ASN A 47 -27.50 3.49 16.75
CA ASN A 47 -28.68 4.31 17.01
C ASN A 47 -30.02 3.62 16.74
N GLU A 48 -30.04 2.36 16.29
CA GLU A 48 -31.27 1.56 16.15
C GLU A 48 -31.31 0.43 17.19
N PRO A 49 -32.44 0.20 17.89
CA PRO A 49 -32.56 -0.89 18.85
C PRO A 49 -32.62 -2.24 18.12
N ILE A 50 -31.47 -2.89 17.95
CA ILE A 50 -31.37 -4.16 17.25
C ILE A 50 -31.89 -5.31 18.13
N VAL A 51 -32.95 -5.99 17.66
CA VAL A 51 -33.50 -7.20 18.28
C VAL A 51 -32.50 -8.36 18.14
N PHE A 52 -32.00 -8.85 19.28
CA PHE A 52 -30.82 -9.72 19.39
C PHE A 52 -30.96 -11.13 18.76
N ALA A 53 -32.16 -11.52 18.32
CA ALA A 53 -32.45 -12.88 17.85
C ALA A 53 -32.10 -13.15 16.37
N ALA A 54 -31.88 -12.12 15.55
CA ALA A 54 -31.56 -12.27 14.12
C ALA A 54 -30.06 -12.01 13.79
N LEU A 55 -29.27 -11.66 14.79
CA LEU A 55 -27.90 -11.16 14.60
C LEU A 55 -26.77 -12.17 14.30
N PRO A 56 -26.91 -13.51 14.35
CA PRO A 56 -25.77 -14.37 14.02
C PRO A 56 -25.54 -14.52 12.52
N ARG A 57 -26.62 -14.54 11.71
CA ARG A 57 -26.53 -14.86 10.28
C ARG A 57 -26.31 -13.63 9.42
N ALA A 58 -27.12 -12.59 9.59
CA ALA A 58 -26.95 -11.34 8.84
C ALA A 58 -25.60 -10.67 9.16
N ALA A 59 -25.19 -10.63 10.42
CA ALA A 59 -23.89 -10.05 10.77
C ALA A 59 -22.71 -10.91 10.27
N PHE A 60 -22.84 -12.24 10.25
CA PHE A 60 -21.83 -13.12 9.68
C PHE A 60 -21.79 -13.02 8.14
N GLU A 61 -22.94 -13.02 7.47
CA GLU A 61 -23.04 -12.85 6.01
C GLU A 61 -22.56 -11.47 5.57
N ILE A 62 -22.87 -10.39 6.30
CA ILE A 62 -22.31 -9.04 6.07
C ILE A 62 -20.80 -9.02 6.32
N LYS A 63 -20.32 -9.62 7.41
CA LYS A 63 -18.88 -9.71 7.69
C LYS A 63 -18.14 -10.57 6.66
N THR A 64 -18.81 -11.56 6.07
CA THR A 64 -18.26 -12.43 5.03
C THR A 64 -18.32 -11.76 3.66
N ALA A 65 -19.38 -10.98 3.36
CA ALA A 65 -19.50 -10.17 2.16
C ALA A 65 -18.50 -9.01 2.14
N LEU A 66 -18.32 -8.32 3.27
CA LEU A 66 -17.28 -7.28 3.45
C LEU A 66 -15.87 -7.87 3.49
N ALA A 67 -15.69 -9.12 3.91
CA ALA A 67 -14.42 -9.84 3.80
C ALA A 67 -14.20 -10.45 2.39
N SER A 68 -15.24 -10.51 1.56
CA SER A 68 -15.22 -10.98 0.17
C SER A 68 -14.98 -9.85 -0.82
N GLU A 69 -15.11 -8.59 -0.39
CA GLU A 69 -14.85 -7.41 -1.21
C GLU A 69 -13.40 -6.97 -1.02
N ASP A 70 -12.70 -6.71 -2.12
CA ASP A 70 -11.33 -6.23 -2.09
C ASP A 70 -11.29 -4.86 -1.41
N ALA A 71 -10.55 -4.73 -0.31
CA ALA A 71 -10.47 -3.48 0.44
C ALA A 71 -9.51 -2.46 -0.19
N ARG A 72 -8.61 -2.87 -1.11
CA ARG A 72 -7.59 -1.99 -1.70
C ARG A 72 -8.20 -0.75 -2.40
N PRO A 73 -9.26 -0.87 -3.22
CA PRO A 73 -9.94 0.28 -3.83
C PRO A 73 -10.42 1.31 -2.81
N LEU A 74 -11.06 0.85 -1.73
CA LEU A 74 -11.62 1.70 -0.68
C LEU A 74 -10.52 2.40 0.11
N VAL A 75 -9.44 1.68 0.43
CA VAL A 75 -8.26 2.25 1.09
C VAL A 75 -7.65 3.37 0.25
N ILE A 76 -7.45 3.13 -1.04
CA ILE A 76 -6.88 4.12 -1.96
C ILE A 76 -7.78 5.35 -2.10
N ASP A 77 -9.09 5.15 -2.27
CA ASP A 77 -10.02 6.28 -2.38
C ASP A 77 -10.14 7.08 -1.09
N HIS A 78 -10.07 6.42 0.07
CA HIS A 78 -10.02 7.10 1.36
C HIS A 78 -8.73 7.93 1.50
N TYR A 79 -7.59 7.37 1.09
CA TYR A 79 -6.30 8.08 1.08
C TYR A 79 -6.35 9.31 0.15
N PHE A 80 -6.84 9.16 -1.07
CA PHE A 80 -7.02 10.28 -1.99
C PHE A 80 -7.96 11.35 -1.44
N THR A 81 -9.07 10.96 -0.83
CA THR A 81 -10.04 11.89 -0.24
C THR A 81 -9.43 12.64 0.95
N HIS A 82 -8.73 11.94 1.84
CA HIS A 82 -8.04 12.53 2.99
C HIS A 82 -7.06 13.64 2.54
N TYR A 83 -6.27 13.39 1.50
CA TYR A 83 -5.30 14.35 0.99
C TYR A 83 -5.84 15.32 -0.07
N ALA A 84 -7.15 15.29 -0.34
CA ALA A 84 -7.82 16.09 -1.37
C ALA A 84 -7.16 15.95 -2.76
N SER A 85 -6.83 14.72 -3.16
CA SER A 85 -6.29 14.42 -4.48
C SER A 85 -7.35 14.59 -5.57
N PRO A 86 -7.01 15.13 -6.75
CA PRO A 86 -7.89 15.13 -7.92
C PRO A 86 -8.19 13.73 -8.48
N MET A 87 -7.52 12.68 -7.99
CA MET A 87 -7.77 11.29 -8.37
C MET A 87 -8.79 10.58 -7.46
N ALA A 88 -9.42 11.28 -6.50
CA ALA A 88 -10.42 10.68 -5.63
C ALA A 88 -11.57 10.03 -6.44
N GLY A 89 -11.94 8.79 -6.09
CA GLY A 89 -12.91 7.97 -6.80
C GLY A 89 -12.33 7.08 -7.90
N LEU A 90 -11.00 7.06 -8.06
CA LEU A 90 -10.30 6.19 -9.02
C LEU A 90 -9.64 4.97 -8.38
N GLY A 91 -9.84 4.72 -7.08
CA GLY A 91 -9.24 3.61 -6.33
C GLY A 91 -9.49 2.26 -6.99
N GLN A 92 -10.74 1.98 -7.41
CA GLN A 92 -11.06 0.74 -8.12
C GLN A 92 -10.27 0.62 -9.43
N TYR A 93 -10.19 1.70 -10.20
CA TYR A 93 -9.48 1.69 -11.48
C TYR A 93 -7.97 1.43 -11.31
N ILE A 94 -7.36 2.00 -10.26
CA ILE A 94 -5.95 1.73 -9.95
C ILE A 94 -5.75 0.26 -9.63
N VAL A 95 -6.61 -0.34 -8.82
CA VAL A 95 -6.51 -1.76 -8.48
C VAL A 95 -6.69 -2.66 -9.71
N ASP A 96 -7.70 -2.38 -10.55
CA ASP A 96 -7.95 -3.17 -11.76
C ASP A 96 -6.74 -3.15 -12.71
N VAL A 97 -6.14 -1.96 -12.91
CA VAL A 97 -4.95 -1.79 -13.76
C VAL A 97 -3.71 -2.42 -13.12
N ALA A 98 -3.53 -2.24 -11.81
CA ALA A 98 -2.42 -2.81 -11.07
C ALA A 98 -2.44 -4.34 -11.13
N ASP A 99 -3.60 -4.97 -10.92
CA ASP A 99 -3.77 -6.41 -11.01
C ASP A 99 -3.52 -6.93 -12.43
N HIS A 100 -3.99 -6.20 -13.45
CA HIS A 100 -3.74 -6.54 -14.85
C HIS A 100 -2.23 -6.61 -15.16
N TYR A 101 -1.46 -5.62 -14.70
CA TYR A 101 -0.01 -5.54 -14.93
C TYR A 101 0.84 -6.20 -13.82
N LYS A 102 0.21 -6.81 -12.81
CA LYS A 102 0.87 -7.44 -11.64
C LYS A 102 1.80 -6.48 -10.89
N VAL A 103 1.32 -5.25 -10.69
CA VAL A 103 1.96 -4.19 -9.91
C VAL A 103 1.23 -4.08 -8.57
N ASP A 104 1.92 -3.73 -7.49
CA ASP A 104 1.26 -3.38 -6.23
C ASP A 104 0.49 -2.04 -6.41
N PRO A 105 -0.84 -2.00 -6.22
CA PRO A 105 -1.60 -0.76 -6.38
C PRO A 105 -1.19 0.33 -5.39
N TYR A 106 -0.70 -0.02 -4.19
CA TYR A 106 -0.23 0.97 -3.22
C TYR A 106 1.09 1.60 -3.64
N LEU A 107 1.95 0.87 -4.34
CA LEU A 107 3.20 1.42 -4.89
C LEU A 107 2.91 2.52 -5.92
N ILE A 108 1.87 2.34 -6.76
CA ILE A 108 1.43 3.35 -7.72
C ILE A 108 1.04 4.65 -7.01
N VAL A 109 0.28 4.54 -5.92
CA VAL A 109 -0.20 5.68 -5.12
C VAL A 109 0.95 6.33 -4.35
N ALA A 110 1.83 5.54 -3.74
CA ALA A 110 2.98 6.04 -2.98
C ALA A 110 3.96 6.84 -3.86
N ILE A 111 4.22 6.39 -5.09
CA ILE A 111 5.03 7.14 -6.04
C ILE A 111 4.32 8.45 -6.44
N ALA A 112 3.01 8.43 -6.70
CA ALA A 112 2.25 9.66 -6.98
C ALA A 112 2.30 10.67 -5.82
N GLN A 113 2.24 10.19 -4.57
CA GLN A 113 2.39 11.00 -3.38
C GLN A 113 3.77 11.68 -3.34
N GLN A 114 4.83 10.92 -3.59
CA GLN A 114 6.21 11.43 -3.59
C GLN A 114 6.48 12.44 -4.72
N GLU A 115 5.95 12.18 -5.91
CA GLU A 115 6.27 12.97 -7.12
C GLU A 115 5.49 14.28 -7.20
N SER A 116 4.21 14.26 -6.84
CA SER A 116 3.31 15.40 -7.10
C SER A 116 2.30 15.64 -5.99
N ASN A 117 2.49 15.04 -4.81
CA ASN A 117 1.51 15.07 -3.73
C ASN A 117 0.14 14.60 -4.23
N LEU A 118 0.11 13.40 -4.85
CA LEU A 118 -1.09 12.78 -5.43
C LEU A 118 -1.72 13.62 -6.55
N GLY A 119 -0.90 14.23 -7.38
CA GLY A 119 -1.33 15.00 -8.52
C GLY A 119 -1.81 16.41 -8.22
N LYS A 120 -1.55 16.93 -7.02
CA LYS A 120 -1.82 18.33 -6.66
C LYS A 120 -0.77 19.30 -7.18
N ILE A 121 0.45 18.82 -7.39
CA ILE A 121 1.60 19.61 -7.83
C ILE A 121 2.05 19.11 -9.19
N MET A 122 1.36 19.57 -10.24
CA MET A 122 1.69 19.28 -11.64
C MET A 122 1.18 20.41 -12.55
N PRO A 123 1.58 20.46 -13.84
CA PRO A 123 0.96 21.36 -14.80
C PRO A 123 -0.55 21.10 -14.95
N ASP A 124 -1.33 22.16 -15.13
CA ASP A 124 -2.78 22.08 -15.27
C ASP A 124 -3.20 21.16 -16.43
N ASN A 125 -4.22 20.34 -16.20
CA ASN A 125 -4.79 19.39 -17.16
C ASN A 125 -3.79 18.35 -17.72
N CYS A 126 -2.66 18.12 -17.04
CA CYS A 126 -1.63 17.19 -17.52
C CYS A 126 -1.88 15.74 -17.09
N HIS A 127 -2.61 15.52 -15.99
CA HIS A 127 -2.95 14.20 -15.43
C HIS A 127 -1.75 13.24 -15.21
N ASN A 128 -0.55 13.78 -15.02
CA ASN A 128 0.68 13.02 -14.83
C ASN A 128 1.20 13.18 -13.40
N ALA A 129 0.65 12.36 -12.48
CA ALA A 129 1.02 12.42 -11.06
C ALA A 129 2.40 11.82 -10.74
N TRP A 130 3.05 11.16 -11.69
CA TRP A 130 4.28 10.40 -11.46
C TRP A 130 5.51 11.04 -12.09
N GLY A 131 5.37 12.15 -12.80
CA GLY A 131 6.48 12.72 -13.57
C GLY A 131 6.97 11.79 -14.69
N TRP A 132 6.09 10.92 -15.20
CA TRP A 132 6.45 9.92 -16.19
C TRP A 132 6.75 10.56 -17.55
N GLY A 133 7.83 10.15 -18.21
CA GLY A 133 8.14 10.63 -19.57
C GLY A 133 8.59 12.09 -19.65
N ILE A 134 9.17 12.65 -18.59
CA ILE A 134 9.79 13.99 -18.62
C ILE A 134 11.16 13.91 -19.29
N HIS A 135 11.40 14.76 -20.30
CA HIS A 135 12.67 14.88 -20.98
C HIS A 135 12.95 16.34 -21.41
N SER A 136 14.16 16.62 -21.89
CA SER A 136 14.58 17.98 -22.28
C SER A 136 13.68 18.65 -23.32
N ALA A 137 12.96 17.88 -24.15
CA ALA A 137 12.03 18.38 -25.16
C ALA A 137 10.59 18.61 -24.65
N GLY A 138 10.28 18.31 -23.38
CA GLY A 138 8.93 18.48 -22.84
C GLY A 138 8.54 17.49 -21.73
N THR A 139 7.36 17.73 -21.15
CA THR A 139 6.71 16.85 -20.19
C THR A 139 5.58 16.12 -20.90
N LEU A 140 5.51 14.79 -20.75
CA LEU A 140 4.37 14.02 -21.21
C LEU A 140 3.13 14.37 -20.36
N CYS A 141 2.05 14.75 -21.02
CA CYS A 141 0.74 14.94 -20.42
C CYS A 141 -0.26 13.96 -21.02
N PHE A 142 -1.22 13.54 -20.21
CA PHE A 142 -2.28 12.61 -20.56
C PHE A 142 -3.61 13.34 -20.66
N ASP A 143 -4.48 12.88 -21.55
CA ASP A 143 -5.82 13.45 -21.74
C ASP A 143 -6.73 13.18 -20.54
N SER A 144 -6.43 12.13 -19.76
CA SER A 144 -7.18 11.78 -18.56
C SER A 144 -6.35 11.07 -17.48
N TRP A 145 -6.83 11.11 -16.24
CA TRP A 145 -6.25 10.32 -15.15
C TRP A 145 -6.18 8.82 -15.46
N LYS A 146 -7.22 8.26 -16.10
CA LYS A 146 -7.24 6.82 -16.44
C LYS A 146 -6.13 6.46 -17.42
N GLU A 147 -5.90 7.31 -18.42
CA GLU A 147 -4.79 7.13 -19.36
C GLU A 147 -3.44 7.21 -18.65
N GLY A 148 -3.25 8.22 -17.79
CA GLY A 148 -2.02 8.38 -17.01
C GLY A 148 -1.73 7.20 -16.09
N ILE A 149 -2.74 6.74 -15.33
CA ILE A 149 -2.66 5.54 -14.47
C ILE A 149 -2.25 4.32 -15.30
N THR A 150 -2.91 4.09 -16.44
CA THR A 150 -2.64 2.92 -17.29
C THR A 150 -1.24 2.94 -17.87
N THR A 151 -0.82 4.09 -18.40
CA THR A 151 0.50 4.26 -19.04
C THR A 151 1.63 4.16 -18.02
N PHE A 152 1.45 4.78 -16.85
CA PHE A 152 2.43 4.70 -15.78
C PHE A 152 2.56 3.27 -15.26
N THR A 153 1.44 2.59 -15.00
CA THR A 153 1.45 1.24 -14.42
C THR A 153 2.06 0.21 -15.36
N SER A 154 1.71 0.24 -16.66
CA SER A 154 2.34 -0.64 -17.66
C SER A 154 3.83 -0.33 -17.80
N GLY A 155 4.19 0.96 -17.82
CA GLY A 155 5.56 1.41 -17.86
C GLY A 155 6.39 0.94 -16.66
N LEU A 156 5.82 0.96 -15.46
CA LEU A 156 6.45 0.48 -14.24
C LEU A 156 6.67 -1.05 -14.31
N ALA A 157 5.66 -1.80 -14.77
CA ALA A 157 5.77 -3.24 -14.97
C ALA A 157 6.89 -3.59 -15.97
N ASP A 158 6.86 -2.99 -17.15
CA ASP A 158 7.75 -3.36 -18.26
C ASP A 158 9.18 -2.86 -18.06
N LYS A 159 9.35 -1.64 -17.53
CA LYS A 159 10.67 -0.98 -17.46
C LYS A 159 11.37 -1.18 -16.13
N TYR A 160 10.68 -1.64 -15.08
CA TYR A 160 11.27 -1.81 -13.75
C TYR A 160 11.05 -3.23 -13.23
N LEU A 161 9.80 -3.65 -13.06
CA LEU A 161 9.50 -4.95 -12.44
C LEU A 161 9.99 -6.13 -13.30
N ALA A 162 9.92 -6.02 -14.63
CA ALA A 162 10.44 -7.02 -15.56
C ALA A 162 11.96 -7.21 -15.46
N TYR A 163 12.68 -6.18 -14.98
CA TYR A 163 14.12 -6.23 -14.71
C TYR A 163 14.45 -6.67 -13.29
N GLY A 164 13.45 -7.03 -12.49
CA GLY A 164 13.63 -7.49 -11.12
C GLY A 164 13.74 -6.37 -10.08
N LEU A 165 13.51 -5.10 -10.46
CA LEU A 165 13.46 -3.99 -9.51
C LEU A 165 12.11 -4.03 -8.80
N ARG A 166 12.08 -4.34 -7.50
CA ARG A 166 10.86 -4.63 -6.72
C ARG A 166 10.70 -3.72 -5.51
N THR A 167 11.79 -3.19 -4.96
CA THR A 167 11.71 -2.24 -3.84
C THR A 167 11.82 -0.78 -4.30
N PRO A 168 11.35 0.20 -3.50
CA PRO A 168 11.56 1.61 -3.80
C PRO A 168 13.04 1.96 -4.05
N GLU A 169 13.97 1.38 -3.29
CA GLU A 169 15.41 1.59 -3.47
C GLU A 169 15.90 1.08 -4.82
N GLU A 170 15.46 -0.12 -5.23
CA GLU A 170 15.80 -0.70 -6.52
C GLU A 170 15.20 0.10 -7.68
N ILE A 171 13.93 0.49 -7.56
CA ILE A 171 13.24 1.31 -8.56
C ILE A 171 13.93 2.67 -8.71
N MET A 172 14.29 3.31 -7.60
CA MET A 172 14.99 4.60 -7.57
C MET A 172 16.28 4.59 -8.37
N THR A 173 17.04 3.49 -8.39
CA THR A 173 18.30 3.38 -9.14
C THR A 173 18.15 3.73 -10.63
N LYS A 174 16.95 3.57 -11.18
CA LYS A 174 16.59 3.91 -12.56
C LYS A 174 15.60 5.07 -12.65
N TYR A 175 14.69 5.21 -11.68
CA TYR A 175 13.63 6.23 -11.69
C TYR A 175 14.16 7.62 -11.32
N ASN A 176 15.00 7.69 -10.29
CA ASN A 176 15.59 8.92 -9.78
C ASN A 176 16.99 8.62 -9.20
N SER A 177 17.91 8.25 -10.08
CA SER A 177 19.26 7.80 -9.71
C SER A 177 20.11 8.87 -9.03
N THR A 178 19.71 10.14 -9.16
CA THR A 178 20.39 11.30 -8.58
C THR A 178 19.79 11.74 -7.25
N SER A 179 18.82 10.99 -6.71
CA SER A 179 18.17 11.33 -5.44
C SER A 179 19.21 11.44 -4.31
N PRO A 180 19.33 12.60 -3.64
CA PRO A 180 20.31 12.81 -2.59
C PRO A 180 20.09 11.84 -1.43
N GLY A 181 21.09 11.02 -1.12
CA GLY A 181 21.05 10.09 0.01
C GLY A 181 19.98 9.01 -0.06
N GLY A 182 19.29 8.84 -1.20
CA GLY A 182 18.17 7.91 -1.33
C GLY A 182 16.82 8.44 -0.84
N ALA A 183 16.70 9.75 -0.59
CA ALA A 183 15.50 10.38 -0.02
C ALA A 183 14.22 10.10 -0.81
N TRP A 184 14.31 9.86 -2.13
CA TRP A 184 13.15 9.48 -2.93
C TRP A 184 12.59 8.12 -2.51
N ALA A 185 13.45 7.12 -2.35
CA ALA A 185 13.04 5.78 -1.92
C ALA A 185 12.49 5.82 -0.50
N GLU A 186 13.11 6.58 0.41
CA GLU A 186 12.63 6.77 1.77
C GLU A 186 11.20 7.35 1.80
N GLY A 187 10.93 8.38 1.01
CA GLY A 187 9.59 8.96 0.90
C GLY A 187 8.56 7.98 0.34
N VAL A 188 8.89 7.27 -0.75
CA VAL A 188 7.99 6.24 -1.31
C VAL A 188 7.72 5.13 -0.29
N THR A 189 8.75 4.65 0.42
CA THR A 189 8.61 3.64 1.47
C THR A 189 7.69 4.13 2.59
N GLN A 190 7.87 5.37 3.07
CA GLN A 190 7.01 5.95 4.09
C GLN A 190 5.53 5.96 3.67
N PHE A 191 5.22 6.39 2.43
CA PHE A 191 3.83 6.45 1.95
C PHE A 191 3.25 5.06 1.67
N LEU A 192 4.09 4.12 1.21
CA LEU A 192 3.69 2.73 1.01
C LEU A 192 3.33 2.08 2.35
N GLU A 193 4.14 2.29 3.38
CA GLU A 193 3.85 1.84 4.74
C GLU A 193 2.54 2.44 5.25
N ALA A 194 2.37 3.76 5.15
CA ALA A 194 1.13 4.43 5.56
C ALA A 194 -0.09 3.76 4.93
N LEU A 195 -0.13 3.63 3.60
CA LEU A 195 -1.22 2.98 2.83
C LEU A 195 -1.51 1.54 3.28
N GLN A 196 -0.46 0.76 3.56
CA GLN A 196 -0.60 -0.63 3.99
C GLN A 196 -1.13 -0.76 5.42
N THR A 197 -0.78 0.18 6.31
CA THR A 197 -1.12 0.09 7.74
C THR A 197 -2.42 0.80 8.10
N GLY A 198 -2.84 1.79 7.31
CA GLY A 198 -3.97 2.66 7.65
C GLY A 198 -3.57 3.95 8.37
N ASP A 199 -2.26 4.21 8.55
CA ASP A 199 -1.77 5.25 9.45
C ASP A 199 -1.41 6.55 8.69
N TRP A 200 -2.42 7.39 8.41
CA TRP A 200 -2.27 8.72 7.80
C TRP A 200 -3.31 9.73 8.31
#